data_AF-A0A433CAW5-F1
#
_entry.id   AF-A0A433CAW5-F1
#
_cell.length_a   1.000
_cell.length_b   1.000
_cell.length_c   1.000
_cell.angle_alpha   90.00
_cell.angle_beta   90.00
_cell.angle_gamma   90.00
#
_symmetry.space_group_name_H-M   'P 1'
#
loop_
_entity.id
_entity.type
_entity.pdbx_description
1 polymer ?
#
loop_
_entity_poly.entity_id
_entity_poly.type
_entity_poly.pdbx_seq_one_letter_code
_entity_poly.pdbx_strand_id
1 'polypeptide(L)'
;MPINETSHMKVSLASLSTQSVSSDQWIQYLVKSLNTATLTLALEETEVGVNGWRLLRAPRLELVRKFLAFRSGPVFEAEAGMRLLNGKRVSAETYLKFHESLKVQDFGVMAMDLLADISVDRVYEKRIRGYQDHVWGIHPTIQDHGGDMLHVQVRLDCAEAFAFLEALNATVHVNVTPSSRHVAPAGETIDMFA
;
A
#
# COMPACT_ATOMS: atom_id res chain seq x y z
N MET A 1 -3.21 -22.82 2.20
CA MET A 1 -2.04 -22.71 3.08
C MET A 1 -2.16 -21.44 3.88
N PRO A 2 -1.79 -21.42 5.18
CA PRO A 2 -1.96 -20.25 6.03
C PRO A 2 -0.91 -19.17 5.72
N ILE A 3 -1.31 -17.90 5.88
CA ILE A 3 -0.47 -16.70 5.78
C ILE A 3 -0.05 -16.31 7.19
N ASN A 4 1.25 -16.10 7.44
CA ASN A 4 1.74 -15.67 8.74
C ASN A 4 2.16 -14.21 8.73
N GLU A 5 1.53 -13.37 9.55
CA GLU A 5 1.92 -11.97 9.73
C GLU A 5 2.95 -11.85 10.85
N THR A 6 4.16 -11.38 10.52
CA THR A 6 5.30 -11.33 11.45
C THR A 6 5.67 -9.91 11.89
N SER A 7 5.21 -8.89 11.17
CA SER A 7 5.45 -7.48 11.49
C SER A 7 4.34 -6.61 10.91
N HIS A 8 4.13 -5.44 11.50
CA HIS A 8 3.02 -4.54 11.15
C HIS A 8 3.45 -3.10 11.16
N MET A 9 2.84 -2.32 10.27
CA MET A 9 3.08 -0.89 10.17
C MET A 9 1.77 -0.18 9.90
N LYS A 10 1.48 0.86 10.68
CA LYS A 10 0.33 1.74 10.46
C LYS A 10 0.84 3.14 10.17
N VAL A 11 0.56 3.65 8.99
CA VAL A 11 1.18 4.88 8.47
C VAL A 11 0.11 5.92 8.22
N SER A 12 0.26 7.10 8.82
CA SER A 12 -0.54 8.29 8.51
C SER A 12 -0.11 8.87 7.17
N LEU A 13 -1.08 9.20 6.33
CA LEU A 13 -0.83 9.85 5.04
C LEU A 13 -0.94 11.37 5.11
N ALA A 14 -1.09 11.93 6.32
CA ALA A 14 -1.34 13.35 6.52
C ALA A 14 -0.18 14.27 6.13
N SER A 15 1.06 13.76 6.16
CA SER A 15 2.27 14.51 5.79
C SER A 15 2.65 14.36 4.32
N LEU A 16 1.87 13.63 3.51
CA LEU A 16 2.19 13.46 2.10
C LEU A 16 2.22 14.81 1.39
N SER A 17 3.30 15.02 0.64
CA SER A 17 3.42 16.19 -0.21
C SER A 17 2.38 16.16 -1.35
N THR A 18 1.90 17.35 -1.72
CA THR A 18 1.18 17.56 -2.97
C THR A 18 2.13 18.23 -3.95
N GLN A 19 2.37 17.59 -5.09
CA GLN A 19 3.32 18.12 -6.07
C GLN A 19 2.68 19.20 -6.96
N SER A 20 1.35 19.17 -7.10
CA SER A 20 0.61 20.21 -7.80
C SER A 20 -0.77 20.40 -7.18
N VAL A 21 -1.21 21.65 -7.02
CA VAL A 21 -2.62 21.92 -6.73
C VAL A 21 -3.38 21.69 -8.04
N SER A 22 -3.71 20.43 -8.32
CA SER A 22 -4.52 20.09 -9.49
C SER A 22 -5.82 20.89 -9.46
N SER A 23 -6.24 21.44 -10.60
CA SER A 23 -7.57 22.04 -10.75
C SER A 23 -8.69 20.99 -10.75
N ASP A 24 -8.34 19.70 -10.80
CA ASP A 24 -9.26 18.59 -10.75
C ASP A 24 -9.89 18.46 -9.34
N GLN A 25 -11.21 18.64 -9.27
CA GLN A 25 -11.98 18.57 -8.02
C GLN A 25 -11.89 17.20 -7.35
N TRP A 26 -11.77 16.11 -8.12
CA TRP A 26 -11.67 14.76 -7.57
C TRP A 26 -10.32 14.57 -6.84
N ILE A 27 -9.22 15.06 -7.42
CA ILE A 27 -7.89 15.01 -6.79
C ILE A 27 -7.87 15.89 -5.53
N GLN A 28 -8.43 17.10 -5.59
CA GLN A 28 -8.52 17.96 -4.40
C GLN A 28 -9.33 17.32 -3.27
N TYR A 29 -10.42 16.62 -3.61
CA TYR A 29 -11.20 15.85 -2.64
C TYR A 29 -10.38 14.69 -2.05
N LEU A 30 -9.64 13.97 -2.89
CA LEU A 30 -8.78 12.87 -2.44
C LEU A 30 -7.70 13.36 -1.47
N VAL A 31 -6.95 14.40 -1.86
CA VAL A 31 -5.91 15.04 -1.04
C VAL A 31 -6.47 15.39 0.34
N LYS A 32 -7.63 16.06 0.40
CA LYS A 32 -8.28 16.40 1.67
C LYS A 32 -8.60 15.18 2.52
N SER A 33 -8.94 14.05 1.90
CA SER A 33 -9.24 12.82 2.62
C SER A 33 -8.00 12.07 3.12
N LEU A 34 -6.86 12.20 2.43
CA LEU A 34 -5.59 11.61 2.86
C LEU A 34 -5.09 12.20 4.19
N ASN A 35 -5.44 13.45 4.50
CA ASN A 35 -5.14 14.08 5.80
C ASN A 35 -5.64 13.30 7.03
N THR A 36 -6.64 12.44 6.83
CA THR A 36 -7.21 11.60 7.89
C THR A 36 -7.01 10.11 7.65
N ALA A 37 -6.34 9.74 6.54
CA ALA A 37 -6.18 8.36 6.12
C ALA A 37 -4.95 7.73 6.75
N THR A 38 -5.07 6.44 7.05
CA THR A 38 -3.95 5.61 7.49
C THR A 38 -3.87 4.34 6.66
N LEU A 39 -2.68 3.93 6.24
CA LEU A 39 -2.45 2.60 5.67
C LEU A 39 -2.05 1.64 6.79
N THR A 40 -2.51 0.40 6.70
CA THR A 40 -2.00 -0.69 7.52
C THR A 40 -1.36 -1.73 6.62
N LEU A 41 -0.08 -2.00 6.86
CA LEU A 41 0.72 -2.99 6.16
C LEU A 41 1.10 -4.12 7.13
N ALA A 42 1.20 -5.34 6.63
CA ALA A 42 1.81 -6.45 7.35
C ALA A 42 2.89 -7.11 6.52
N LEU A 43 3.97 -7.52 7.16
CA LEU A 43 4.95 -8.43 6.58
C LEU A 43 4.35 -9.84 6.64
N GLU A 44 4.04 -10.38 5.47
CA GLU A 44 3.54 -11.73 5.31
C GLU A 44 4.69 -12.68 5.01
N GLU A 45 4.84 -13.70 5.84
CA GLU A 45 5.63 -14.89 5.57
C GLU A 45 4.71 -15.99 5.05
N THR A 46 5.05 -16.52 3.88
CA THR A 46 4.38 -17.68 3.29
C THR A 46 5.25 -18.92 3.47
N GLU A 47 4.66 -20.12 3.49
CA GLU A 47 5.43 -21.38 3.57
C GLU A 47 6.45 -21.55 2.43
N VAL A 48 6.29 -20.82 1.33
CA VAL A 48 7.22 -20.79 0.19
C VAL A 48 8.42 -19.86 0.44
N GLY A 49 8.54 -19.28 1.63
CA GLY A 49 9.61 -18.36 2.01
C GLY A 49 9.52 -16.99 1.36
N VAL A 50 8.41 -16.68 0.68
CA VAL A 50 8.20 -15.34 0.12
C VAL A 50 7.77 -14.44 1.27
N ASN A 51 8.66 -13.51 1.61
CA ASN A 51 8.43 -12.42 2.54
C ASN A 51 8.07 -11.17 1.74
N GLY A 52 6.88 -10.63 1.98
CA GLY A 52 6.42 -9.43 1.30
C GLY A 52 5.57 -8.59 2.22
N TRP A 53 5.77 -7.28 2.19
CA TRP A 53 4.80 -6.38 2.79
C TRP A 53 3.52 -6.40 1.96
N ARG A 54 2.39 -6.51 2.63
CA ARG A 54 1.07 -6.45 2.02
C ARG A 54 0.27 -5.34 2.66
N LEU A 55 -0.41 -4.56 1.82
CA LEU A 55 -1.43 -3.64 2.26
C LEU A 55 -2.65 -4.42 2.76
N LEU A 56 -2.92 -4.36 4.05
CA LEU A 56 -4.07 -5.01 4.69
C LEU A 56 -5.30 -4.12 4.70
N ARG A 57 -5.08 -2.80 4.87
CA ARG A 57 -6.16 -1.82 4.94
C ARG A 57 -5.70 -0.48 4.39
N ALA A 58 -6.54 0.09 3.54
CA ALA A 58 -6.39 1.47 3.08
C ALA A 58 -7.78 2.10 2.99
N PRO A 59 -8.13 3.02 3.91
CA PRO A 59 -9.34 3.81 3.80
C PRO A 59 -9.38 4.45 2.41
N ARG A 60 -10.42 4.09 1.62
CA ARG A 60 -10.75 4.59 0.27
C ARG A 60 -10.06 3.96 -0.94
N LEU A 61 -8.89 3.30 -0.83
CA LEU A 61 -8.42 2.39 -1.90
C LEU A 61 -9.31 1.14 -2.03
N GLU A 62 -10.17 0.89 -1.03
CA GLU A 62 -11.12 -0.24 -0.98
C GLU A 62 -12.50 0.08 -1.61
N LEU A 63 -12.58 0.95 -2.62
CA LEU A 63 -13.87 1.42 -3.15
C LEU A 63 -14.70 0.37 -3.92
N VAL A 64 -14.13 -0.77 -4.31
CA VAL A 64 -14.87 -1.78 -5.12
C VAL A 64 -15.21 -3.08 -4.38
N ARG A 65 -14.62 -3.37 -3.21
CA ARG A 65 -14.87 -4.67 -2.53
C ARG A 65 -15.93 -4.67 -1.43
N LYS A 66 -16.47 -3.52 -0.99
CA LYS A 66 -17.32 -3.44 0.21
C LYS A 66 -18.58 -4.32 0.22
N PHE A 67 -19.14 -4.68 -0.94
CA PHE A 67 -20.32 -5.57 -1.01
C PHE A 67 -20.00 -7.06 -1.21
N LEU A 68 -18.78 -7.42 -1.63
CA LEU A 68 -18.30 -8.82 -1.76
C LEU A 68 -17.37 -9.25 -0.60
N ALA A 69 -16.98 -8.32 0.27
CA ALA A 69 -15.93 -8.47 1.29
C ALA A 69 -16.34 -9.19 2.59
N PHE A 70 -17.61 -9.53 2.84
CA PHE A 70 -17.93 -10.23 4.09
C PHE A 70 -17.31 -11.64 4.16
N ARG A 71 -16.92 -12.21 3.00
CA ARG A 71 -16.23 -13.51 2.89
C ARG A 71 -14.84 -13.40 2.24
N SER A 72 -14.25 -12.21 2.20
CA SER A 72 -12.91 -12.03 1.62
C SER A 72 -12.14 -10.91 2.30
N GLY A 73 -10.82 -11.07 2.39
CA GLY A 73 -9.92 -10.09 3.00
C GLY A 73 -9.45 -10.48 4.40
N PRO A 74 -8.56 -9.66 5.01
CA PRO A 74 -7.73 -10.10 6.14
C PRO A 74 -8.53 -10.49 7.39
N VAL A 75 -9.63 -9.80 7.68
CA VAL A 75 -10.48 -10.10 8.85
C VAL A 75 -11.17 -11.45 8.70
N PHE A 76 -11.72 -11.74 7.52
CA PHE A 76 -12.34 -13.03 7.23
C PHE A 76 -11.29 -14.16 7.21
N GLU A 77 -10.11 -13.89 6.62
CA GLU A 77 -9.00 -14.83 6.59
C GLU A 77 -8.51 -15.18 8.01
N ALA A 78 -8.51 -14.23 8.93
CA ALA A 78 -8.19 -14.45 10.34
C ALA A 78 -9.25 -15.33 11.02
N GLU A 79 -10.54 -15.02 10.87
CA GLU A 79 -11.65 -15.81 11.42
C GLU A 79 -11.65 -17.25 10.89
N ALA A 80 -11.36 -17.43 9.60
CA ALA A 80 -11.26 -18.74 8.97
C ALA A 80 -9.97 -19.50 9.33
N GLY A 81 -9.06 -18.91 10.11
CA GLY A 81 -7.78 -19.50 10.50
C GLY A 81 -6.79 -19.64 9.35
N MET A 82 -7.02 -18.95 8.23
CA MET A 82 -6.12 -18.88 7.08
C MET A 82 -5.01 -17.84 7.28
N ARG A 83 -5.18 -16.93 8.22
CA ARG A 83 -4.23 -15.86 8.52
C ARG A 83 -3.88 -15.89 10.01
N LEU A 84 -2.59 -15.91 10.28
CA LEU A 84 -2.02 -16.04 11.62
C LEU A 84 -1.34 -14.72 12.00
N LEU A 85 -1.49 -14.32 13.27
CA LEU A 85 -0.71 -13.23 13.85
C LEU A 85 0.44 -13.84 14.65
N ASN A 86 1.68 -13.65 14.22
CA ASN A 86 2.88 -14.20 14.85
C ASN A 86 2.74 -15.70 15.16
N GLY A 87 2.30 -16.47 14.16
CA GLY A 87 2.08 -17.91 14.25
C GLY A 87 0.80 -18.34 15.00
N LYS A 88 0.00 -17.40 15.50
CA LYS A 88 -1.21 -17.70 16.30
C LYS A 88 -2.49 -17.45 15.51
N ARG A 89 -3.43 -18.38 15.61
CA ARG A 89 -4.82 -18.16 15.17
C ARG A 89 -5.50 -17.19 16.12
N VAL A 90 -6.23 -16.24 15.57
CA VAL A 90 -6.96 -15.22 16.32
C VAL A 90 -8.37 -15.08 15.75
N SER A 91 -9.34 -14.69 16.58
CA SER A 91 -10.68 -14.34 16.10
C SER A 91 -10.66 -13.02 15.32
N ALA A 92 -11.67 -12.78 14.50
CA ALA A 92 -11.88 -11.51 13.81
C ALA A 92 -11.84 -10.31 14.76
N GLU A 93 -12.48 -10.43 15.93
CA GLU A 93 -12.51 -9.37 16.94
C GLU A 93 -11.11 -9.07 17.49
N THR A 94 -10.35 -10.11 17.83
CA THR A 94 -8.97 -9.95 18.33
C THR A 94 -8.08 -9.35 17.26
N TYR A 95 -8.25 -9.78 16.01
CA TYR A 95 -7.53 -9.28 14.85
C TYR A 95 -7.79 -7.78 14.62
N LEU A 96 -9.06 -7.36 14.68
CA LEU A 96 -9.44 -5.95 14.54
C LEU A 96 -8.86 -5.09 15.67
N LYS A 97 -9.00 -5.52 16.93
CA LYS A 97 -8.45 -4.80 18.10
C LYS A 97 -6.94 -4.65 18.01
N PHE A 98 -6.24 -5.68 17.54
CA PHE A 98 -4.80 -5.63 17.29
C PHE A 98 -4.44 -4.50 16.31
N HIS A 99 -5.08 -4.45 15.13
CA HIS A 99 -4.81 -3.41 14.12
C HIS A 99 -5.22 -1.99 14.56
N GLU A 100 -6.25 -1.88 15.39
CA GLU A 100 -6.63 -0.62 16.02
C GLU A 100 -5.56 -0.12 16.99
N SER A 101 -4.94 -1.03 17.75
CA SER A 101 -3.90 -0.71 18.73
C SER A 101 -2.52 -0.35 18.14
N LEU A 102 -2.30 -0.60 16.84
CA LEU A 102 -1.03 -0.27 16.18
C LEU A 102 -0.75 1.23 16.27
N LYS A 103 0.48 1.58 16.67
CA LYS A 103 0.95 2.97 16.68
C LYS A 103 0.99 3.51 15.26
N VAL A 104 0.43 4.71 15.09
CA VAL A 104 0.46 5.42 13.81
C VAL A 104 1.80 6.12 13.67
N GLN A 105 2.53 5.79 12.61
CA GLN A 105 3.77 6.45 12.21
C GLN A 105 3.48 7.48 11.14
N ASP A 106 4.21 8.58 11.12
CA ASP A 106 4.04 9.60 10.08
C ASP A 106 4.87 9.25 8.84
N PHE A 107 4.23 9.24 7.66
CA PHE A 107 4.89 8.88 6.41
C PHE A 107 6.16 9.70 6.15
N GLY A 108 6.11 11.02 6.41
CA GLY A 108 7.23 11.94 6.19
C GLY A 108 8.46 11.70 7.08
N VAL A 109 8.36 10.89 8.13
CA VAL A 109 9.45 10.61 9.09
C VAL A 109 9.98 9.18 8.93
N MET A 110 9.37 8.38 8.06
CA MET A 110 9.78 6.99 7.86
C MET A 110 11.03 6.89 6.98
N ALA A 111 11.98 6.05 7.41
CA ALA A 111 13.17 5.71 6.63
C ALA A 111 12.90 4.70 5.49
N MET A 112 11.64 4.57 5.06
CA MET A 112 11.17 3.55 4.13
C MET A 112 10.39 4.21 3.00
N ASP A 113 10.67 3.81 1.77
CA ASP A 113 9.87 4.15 0.61
C ASP A 113 8.80 3.06 0.38
N LEU A 114 7.56 3.47 0.16
CA LEU A 114 6.49 2.58 -0.28
C LEU A 114 6.44 2.55 -1.81
N LEU A 115 6.60 1.36 -2.39
CA LEU A 115 6.42 1.09 -3.81
C LEU A 115 5.18 0.22 -3.99
N ALA A 116 4.17 0.73 -4.67
CA ALA A 116 3.08 -0.10 -5.14
C ALA A 116 3.54 -0.88 -6.37
N ASP A 117 3.34 -2.19 -6.36
CA ASP A 117 3.47 -3.11 -7.49
C ASP A 117 2.07 -3.63 -7.84
N ILE A 118 1.63 -3.35 -9.05
CA ILE A 118 0.25 -3.59 -9.47
C ILE A 118 0.27 -4.34 -10.79
N SER A 119 -0.46 -5.45 -10.83
CA SER A 119 -0.85 -6.12 -12.07
C SER A 119 -2.22 -5.62 -12.51
N VAL A 120 -2.30 -5.03 -13.69
CA VAL A 120 -3.53 -4.48 -14.27
C VAL A 120 -3.77 -5.02 -15.67
N ASP A 121 -5.04 -5.16 -16.07
CA ASP A 121 -5.35 -5.52 -17.45
C ASP A 121 -4.81 -4.46 -18.43
N ARG A 122 -4.34 -4.91 -19.60
CA ARG A 122 -3.81 -4.04 -20.67
C ARG A 122 -4.85 -3.02 -21.17
N VAL A 123 -6.13 -3.24 -20.92
CA VAL A 123 -7.20 -2.25 -21.17
C VAL A 123 -6.94 -0.91 -20.45
N TYR A 124 -6.23 -0.93 -19.33
CA TYR A 124 -5.87 0.28 -18.58
C TYR A 124 -4.64 1.00 -19.14
N GLU A 125 -3.95 0.47 -20.15
CA GLU A 125 -2.68 1.02 -20.69
C GLU A 125 -2.81 2.49 -21.10
N LYS A 126 -3.85 2.84 -21.86
CA LYS A 126 -4.08 4.22 -22.31
C LYS A 126 -4.31 5.17 -21.14
N ARG A 127 -4.98 4.70 -20.08
CA ARG A 127 -5.17 5.47 -18.85
C ARG A 127 -3.82 5.66 -18.16
N ILE A 128 -3.04 4.60 -17.99
CA ILE A 128 -1.72 4.67 -17.33
C ILE A 128 -0.78 5.63 -18.06
N ARG A 129 -0.68 5.52 -19.39
CA ARG A 129 0.13 6.42 -20.22
C ARG A 129 -0.38 7.86 -20.19
N GLY A 130 -1.70 8.05 -20.18
CA GLY A 130 -2.31 9.37 -20.01
C GLY A 130 -1.95 10.05 -18.67
N TYR A 131 -1.58 9.29 -17.64
CA TYR A 131 -1.07 9.83 -16.37
C TYR A 131 0.46 10.04 -16.39
N GLN A 132 1.22 9.29 -17.21
CA GLN A 132 2.66 9.51 -17.43
C GLN A 132 2.94 10.85 -18.12
N ASP A 133 2.08 11.24 -19.05
CA ASP A 133 2.23 12.47 -19.84
C ASP A 133 1.55 13.70 -19.17
N HIS A 134 0.95 13.52 -18.00
CA HIS A 134 0.21 14.57 -17.30
C HIS A 134 1.10 15.37 -16.32
N VAL A 135 0.66 16.58 -15.97
CA VAL A 135 1.33 17.59 -15.12
C VAL A 135 1.64 17.12 -13.68
N TRP A 136 1.29 15.87 -13.33
CA TRP A 136 1.32 15.35 -11.96
C TRP A 136 2.69 14.80 -11.53
N GLY A 137 3.66 14.65 -12.45
CA GLY A 137 5.02 14.24 -12.10
C GLY A 137 5.16 12.78 -11.62
N ILE A 138 4.13 11.95 -11.83
CA ILE A 138 4.18 10.53 -11.49
C ILE A 138 4.89 9.80 -12.63
N HIS A 139 5.95 9.06 -12.29
CA HIS A 139 6.69 8.24 -13.24
C HIS A 139 6.48 6.75 -12.94
N PRO A 140 5.29 6.19 -13.27
CA PRO A 140 5.08 4.75 -13.13
C PRO A 140 6.07 4.02 -14.04
N THR A 141 6.78 3.04 -13.46
CA THR A 141 7.59 2.11 -14.23
C THR A 141 6.67 1.02 -14.76
N ILE A 142 6.55 0.91 -16.08
CA ILE A 142 5.70 -0.10 -16.72
C ILE A 142 6.62 -1.19 -17.27
N GLN A 143 6.40 -2.42 -16.83
CA GLN A 143 7.03 -3.61 -17.37
C GLN A 143 5.99 -4.39 -18.18
N ASP A 144 6.21 -4.45 -19.51
CA ASP A 144 5.42 -5.27 -20.41
C ASP A 144 6.11 -6.62 -20.59
N HIS A 145 5.58 -7.66 -19.93
CA HIS A 145 6.09 -9.03 -20.02
C HIS A 145 5.43 -9.84 -21.15
N GLY A 146 4.60 -9.19 -21.99
CA GLY A 146 3.77 -9.84 -23.00
C GLY A 146 2.50 -10.47 -22.42
N GLY A 147 1.39 -10.35 -23.14
CA GLY A 147 0.06 -10.86 -22.72
C GLY A 147 -0.93 -9.77 -22.30
N ASP A 148 -2.02 -10.17 -21.65
CA ASP A 148 -3.17 -9.31 -21.33
C ASP A 148 -2.99 -8.46 -20.06
N MET A 149 -1.88 -8.64 -19.33
CA MET A 149 -1.58 -7.92 -18.09
C MET A 149 -0.36 -7.01 -18.25
N LEU A 150 -0.39 -5.86 -17.57
CA LEU A 150 0.71 -4.94 -17.40
C LEU A 150 1.14 -4.92 -15.94
N HIS A 151 2.45 -4.94 -15.72
CA HIS A 151 3.03 -4.74 -14.40
C HIS A 151 3.44 -3.28 -14.25
N VAL A 152 2.90 -2.61 -13.23
CA VAL A 152 3.09 -1.18 -13.00
C VAL A 152 3.62 -0.97 -11.60
N GLN A 153 4.77 -0.32 -11.51
CA GLN A 153 5.38 0.08 -10.24
C GLN A 153 5.27 1.59 -10.04
N VAL A 154 4.76 2.02 -8.88
CA VAL A 154 4.56 3.43 -8.52
C VAL A 154 5.06 3.71 -7.12
N ARG A 155 5.89 4.74 -6.97
CA ARG A 155 6.29 5.24 -5.66
C ARG A 155 5.14 6.02 -5.02
N LEU A 156 4.85 5.72 -3.75
CA LEU A 156 3.74 6.32 -3.01
C LEU A 156 4.22 7.49 -2.15
N ASP A 157 4.89 8.47 -2.76
CA ASP A 157 5.50 9.61 -2.05
C ASP A 157 4.74 10.94 -2.19
N CYS A 158 3.64 10.94 -2.93
CA CYS A 158 2.74 12.07 -3.07
C CYS A 158 1.26 11.63 -3.07
N ALA A 159 0.37 12.57 -2.79
CA ALA A 159 -1.07 12.33 -2.81
C ALA A 159 -1.58 11.89 -4.20
N GLU A 160 -0.97 12.41 -5.26
CA GLU A 160 -1.33 12.10 -6.65
C GLU A 160 -1.02 10.63 -7.00
N ALA A 161 0.03 10.03 -6.40
CA ALA A 161 0.32 8.60 -6.56
C ALA A 161 -0.81 7.72 -6.01
N PHE A 162 -1.40 8.09 -4.87
CA PHE A 162 -2.57 7.39 -4.32
C PHE A 162 -3.81 7.57 -5.19
N ALA A 163 -3.99 8.76 -5.80
CA ALA A 163 -5.06 8.99 -6.77
C ALA A 163 -4.92 8.07 -7.97
N PHE A 164 -3.70 7.97 -8.51
CA PHE A 164 -3.40 7.06 -9.61
C PHE A 164 -3.78 5.62 -9.28
N LEU A 165 -3.43 5.10 -8.10
CA LEU A 165 -3.81 3.74 -7.70
C LEU A 165 -5.33 3.55 -7.61
N GLU A 166 -6.04 4.52 -7.05
CA GLU A 166 -7.51 4.47 -6.94
C GLU A 166 -8.17 4.46 -8.33
N ALA A 167 -7.65 5.26 -9.27
CA ALA A 167 -8.15 5.33 -10.65
C ALA A 167 -7.92 4.03 -11.46
N LEU A 168 -6.92 3.23 -11.10
CA LEU A 168 -6.68 1.92 -11.71
C LEU A 168 -7.60 0.82 -11.19
N ASN A 169 -8.20 1.00 -10.01
CA ASN A 169 -9.14 0.04 -9.40
C ASN A 169 -8.62 -1.41 -9.42
N ALA A 170 -7.33 -1.58 -9.15
CA ALA A 170 -6.63 -2.85 -9.27
C ALA A 170 -6.29 -3.45 -7.91
N THR A 171 -5.94 -4.74 -7.90
CA THR A 171 -5.36 -5.36 -6.69
C THR A 171 -3.92 -4.87 -6.55
N VAL A 172 -3.62 -4.17 -5.46
CA VAL A 172 -2.33 -3.54 -5.22
C VAL A 172 -1.51 -4.39 -4.26
N HIS A 173 -0.32 -4.80 -4.69
CA HIS A 173 0.73 -5.27 -3.79
C HIS A 173 1.60 -4.07 -3.43
N VAL A 174 2.00 -3.93 -2.16
CA VAL A 174 2.83 -2.78 -1.74
C VAL A 174 4.14 -3.32 -1.21
N ASN A 175 5.18 -3.21 -2.03
CA ASN A 175 6.53 -3.50 -1.63
C ASN A 175 7.06 -2.33 -0.80
N VAL A 176 7.54 -2.63 0.40
CA VAL A 176 8.25 -1.64 1.22
C VAL A 176 9.73 -1.82 0.95
N THR A 177 10.38 -0.74 0.50
CA THR A 177 11.81 -0.71 0.26
C THR A 177 12.48 0.31 1.17
N PRO A 178 13.73 0.08 1.61
CA PRO A 178 14.49 1.10 2.34
C PRO A 178 14.54 2.40 1.55
N SER A 179 14.31 3.54 2.20
CA SER A 179 14.33 4.81 1.49
C SER A 179 15.75 5.19 1.11
N SER A 180 15.95 5.53 -0.16
CA SER A 180 17.20 6.13 -0.64
C SER A 180 17.39 7.58 -0.14
N ARG A 181 16.35 8.19 0.43
CA ARG A 181 16.39 9.58 0.95
C ARG A 181 17.07 9.67 2.33
N HIS A 182 17.22 8.57 3.04
CA HIS A 182 17.99 8.50 4.28
C HIS A 182 19.38 7.95 4.00
N VAL A 183 20.24 8.78 3.42
CA VAL A 183 21.69 8.58 3.60
C VAL A 183 21.95 8.92 5.06
N ALA A 184 22.14 7.88 5.89
CA ALA A 184 22.62 8.08 7.25
C ALA A 184 23.87 8.97 7.17
N PRO A 185 24.01 10.00 8.04
CA PRO A 185 25.29 10.70 8.15
C PRO A 185 26.36 9.63 8.39
N ALA A 186 27.45 9.69 7.63
CA ALA A 186 28.48 8.67 7.63
C ALA A 186 28.91 8.34 9.06
N GLY A 187 28.51 7.17 9.58
CA GLY A 187 28.85 6.73 10.93
C GLY A 187 27.71 6.09 11.74
N GLU A 188 26.45 6.24 11.36
CA GLU A 188 25.34 5.57 12.05
C GLU A 188 24.81 4.38 11.24
N THR A 189 25.16 3.16 11.68
CA THR A 189 24.48 1.93 11.29
C THR A 189 23.03 2.02 11.76
N ILE A 190 22.10 2.19 10.82
CA ILE A 190 20.68 1.96 11.07
C ILE A 190 20.51 0.45 11.25
N ASP A 191 20.36 0.00 12.49
CA ASP A 191 19.96 -1.37 12.77
C ASP A 191 18.50 -1.53 12.30
N MET A 192 18.33 -2.19 11.16
CA MET A 192 17.01 -2.45 10.57
C MET A 192 16.26 -3.62 11.23
N PHE A 193 16.80 -4.21 12.30
CA PHE A 193 16.25 -5.43 12.92
C PHE A 193 16.44 -5.51 14.45
N ALA A 194 16.15 -4.43 15.18
CA ALA A 194 16.10 -4.45 16.65
C ALA A 194 14.64 -4.40 17.18
#